data_AF-A0A7W0PDS1-F1
#
_entry.id   AF-A0A7W0PDS1-F1
#
_cell.length_a   1.000
_cell.length_b   1.000
_cell.length_c   1.000
_cell.angle_alpha   90.00
_cell.angle_beta   90.00
_cell.angle_gamma   90.00
#
_symmetry.space_group_name_H-M   'P 1'
#
loop_
_entity.id
_entity.type
_entity.pdbx_description
1 polymer ?
#
loop_
_entity_poly.entity_id
_entity_poly.type
_entity_poly.pdbx_seq_one_letter_code
_entity_poly.pdbx_strand_id
1 'polypeptide(L)'
;MTDTSKEQPTEAAAWDLGYLRVGALITAAVAVVAVPVVGLVAGAREAWGTVLGLAVVVAFFALSGIVVAWAGRIHYSWTLPAALITFGIKALVLFVVVLTLPDDGPIAPRAFGWAVVLGVLGWQLIHARWVLTRRLLYVDPARVEQQPN
;
A
#
# COMPACT_ATOMS: atom_id res chain seq x y z
N MET A 1 6.01 48.05 -11.07
CA MET A 1 6.85 46.87 -10.78
C MET A 1 6.07 46.04 -9.76
N THR A 2 5.07 45.32 -10.25
CA THR A 2 4.08 44.61 -9.43
C THR A 2 4.60 43.25 -9.06
N ASP A 3 4.65 42.99 -7.76
CA ASP A 3 4.99 41.72 -7.15
C ASP A 3 4.06 40.61 -7.67
N THR A 4 4.61 39.70 -8.47
CA THR A 4 3.92 38.53 -9.04
C THR A 4 4.11 37.29 -8.18
N SER A 5 4.41 37.43 -6.88
CA SER A 5 4.33 36.32 -5.93
C SER A 5 2.87 35.99 -5.57
N LYS A 6 2.03 35.80 -6.58
CA LYS A 6 0.76 35.09 -6.40
C LYS A 6 1.11 33.65 -6.07
N GLU A 7 1.00 33.35 -4.78
CA GLU A 7 0.85 32.04 -4.17
C GLU A 7 0.66 30.94 -5.21
N GLN A 8 1.75 30.28 -5.58
CA GLN A 8 1.65 29.04 -6.33
C GLN A 8 0.88 28.07 -5.43
N PRO A 9 -0.32 27.61 -5.83
CA PRO A 9 -1.06 26.63 -5.06
C PRO A 9 -0.12 25.45 -4.87
N THR A 10 0.16 25.15 -3.61
CA THR A 10 1.22 24.25 -3.21
C THR A 10 1.11 22.94 -4.00
N GLU A 11 2.03 22.73 -4.95
CA GLU A 11 2.19 21.48 -5.72
C GLU A 11 2.31 20.26 -4.77
N ALA A 12 2.60 20.52 -3.49
CA ALA A 12 2.60 19.55 -2.39
C ALA A 12 1.22 18.98 -1.99
N ALA A 13 0.09 19.52 -2.48
CA ALA A 13 -1.23 18.92 -2.24
C ALA A 13 -1.51 17.68 -3.14
N ALA A 14 -0.69 17.42 -4.16
CA ALA A 14 -0.99 16.44 -5.22
C ALA A 14 -0.68 14.96 -4.88
N TRP A 15 -0.08 14.65 -3.74
CA TRP A 15 0.35 13.27 -3.41
C TRP A 15 -0.06 12.85 -1.98
N ASP A 16 -1.35 12.73 -1.74
CA ASP A 16 -1.88 12.31 -0.44
C ASP A 16 -1.63 10.82 -0.18
N LEU A 17 -0.70 10.53 0.74
CA LEU A 17 -0.39 9.18 1.22
C LEU A 17 -1.30 8.74 2.37
N GLY A 18 -2.42 9.41 2.63
CA GLY A 18 -3.34 9.12 3.73
C GLY A 18 -3.86 7.69 3.74
N TYR A 19 -3.95 7.02 2.59
CA TYR A 19 -4.30 5.60 2.52
C TYR A 19 -3.27 4.70 3.19
N LEU A 20 -1.99 5.10 3.27
CA LEU A 20 -0.96 4.34 3.97
C LEU A 20 -1.23 4.27 5.46
N ARG A 21 -1.64 5.40 6.05
CA ARG A 21 -2.00 5.47 7.47
C ARG A 21 -3.23 4.64 7.78
N VAL A 22 -4.27 4.75 6.96
CA VAL A 22 -5.51 3.97 7.12
C VAL A 22 -5.23 2.48 6.94
N GLY A 23 -4.48 2.09 5.91
CA GLY A 23 -4.11 0.70 5.66
C GLY A 23 -3.25 0.10 6.77
N ALA A 24 -2.29 0.86 7.30
CA ALA A 24 -1.47 0.43 8.43
C ALA A 24 -2.30 0.26 9.71
N LEU A 25 -3.21 1.19 10.02
CA LEU A 25 -4.11 1.10 11.17
C LEU A 25 -5.05 -0.11 11.07
N ILE A 26 -5.65 -0.35 9.90
CA ILE A 26 -6.50 -1.52 9.67
C ILE A 26 -5.70 -2.80 9.83
N THR A 27 -4.48 -2.85 9.29
CA THR A 27 -3.61 -4.03 9.41
C THR A 27 -3.21 -4.28 10.86
N ALA A 28 -2.92 -3.22 11.62
CA ALA A 28 -2.66 -3.32 13.06
C ALA A 28 -3.89 -3.84 13.82
N ALA A 29 -5.10 -3.34 13.53
CA ALA A 29 -6.34 -3.83 14.13
C ALA A 29 -6.59 -5.31 13.79
N VAL A 30 -6.36 -5.72 12.53
CA VAL A 30 -6.45 -7.12 12.11
C VAL A 30 -5.40 -7.96 12.83
N ALA A 31 -4.16 -7.48 12.97
CA ALA A 31 -3.11 -8.20 13.68
C ALA A 31 -3.47 -8.43 15.16
N VAL A 32 -4.04 -7.42 15.82
CA VAL A 32 -4.49 -7.51 17.22
C VAL A 32 -5.52 -8.61 17.43
N VAL A 33 -6.35 -8.91 16.44
CA VAL A 33 -7.38 -9.97 16.54
C VAL A 33 -6.87 -11.31 16.00
N ALA A 34 -6.25 -11.31 14.82
CA ALA A 34 -5.82 -12.52 14.13
C ALA A 34 -4.70 -13.24 14.86
N VAL A 35 -3.72 -12.52 15.44
CA VAL A 35 -2.56 -13.15 16.10
C VAL A 35 -3.00 -13.93 17.36
N PRO A 36 -3.84 -13.37 18.27
CA PRO A 36 -4.37 -14.16 19.39
C PRO A 36 -5.24 -15.32 18.94
N VAL A 37 -6.13 -15.13 17.96
CA VAL A 37 -7.02 -16.21 17.49
C VAL A 37 -6.22 -17.38 16.91
N VAL A 38 -5.24 -17.08 16.04
CA VAL A 38 -4.36 -18.11 15.46
C VAL A 38 -3.50 -18.75 16.54
N GLY A 39 -2.97 -17.97 17.48
CA GLY A 39 -2.19 -18.48 18.61
C GLY A 39 -2.96 -19.44 19.51
N LEU A 40 -4.24 -19.14 19.77
CA LEU A 40 -5.12 -19.98 20.60
C LEU A 40 -5.60 -21.23 19.87
N VAL A 41 -5.88 -21.15 18.56
CA VAL A 41 -6.44 -22.27 17.78
C VAL A 41 -5.37 -23.20 17.22
N ALA A 42 -4.24 -22.65 16.76
CA ALA A 42 -3.23 -23.37 15.98
C ALA A 42 -1.83 -23.36 16.64
N GLY A 43 -1.66 -22.61 17.74
CA GLY A 43 -0.43 -22.57 18.53
C GLY A 43 0.51 -21.41 18.21
N ALA A 44 1.56 -21.29 19.03
CA ALA A 44 2.47 -20.14 19.02
C ALA A 44 3.30 -20.00 17.73
N ARG A 45 3.68 -21.11 17.10
CA ARG A 45 4.45 -21.14 15.84
C ARG A 45 3.64 -20.51 14.67
N GLU A 46 2.31 -20.63 14.73
CA GLU A 46 1.40 -20.19 13.68
C GLU A 46 1.04 -18.72 13.91
N ALA A 47 0.98 -18.30 15.18
CA ALA A 47 0.92 -16.89 15.56
C ALA A 47 2.14 -16.12 15.04
N TRP A 48 3.36 -16.67 15.19
CA TRP A 48 4.58 -16.03 14.66
C TRP A 48 4.58 -15.92 13.13
N GLY A 49 4.16 -16.97 12.43
CA GLY A 49 3.97 -16.91 10.98
C GLY A 49 2.97 -15.83 10.57
N THR A 50 1.89 -15.67 11.33
CA THR A 50 0.88 -14.63 11.09
C THR A 50 1.46 -13.22 11.28
N VAL A 51 2.20 -12.98 12.37
CA VAL A 51 2.87 -11.70 12.63
C VAL A 51 3.83 -11.34 11.50
N LEU A 52 4.70 -12.28 11.12
CA LEU A 52 5.66 -12.05 10.03
C LEU A 52 4.97 -11.81 8.68
N GLY A 53 3.94 -12.57 8.36
CA GLY A 53 3.18 -12.39 7.12
C GLY A 53 2.56 -11.00 7.04
N LEU A 54 1.91 -10.55 8.11
CA LEU A 54 1.33 -9.20 8.16
C LEU A 54 2.41 -8.11 8.12
N ALA A 55 3.54 -8.29 8.79
CA ALA A 55 4.66 -7.34 8.76
C ALA A 55 5.22 -7.16 7.34
N VAL A 56 5.41 -8.28 6.61
CA VAL A 56 5.84 -8.26 5.21
C VAL A 56 4.84 -7.50 4.35
N VAL A 57 3.53 -7.75 4.50
CA VAL A 57 2.48 -7.03 3.76
C VAL A 57 2.58 -5.52 3.99
N VAL A 58 2.68 -5.07 5.24
CA VAL A 58 2.77 -3.62 5.56
C VAL A 58 4.01 -3.01 4.91
N ALA A 59 5.19 -3.63 5.06
CA ALA A 59 6.44 -3.14 4.48
C ALA A 59 6.33 -3.00 2.96
N PHE A 60 5.74 -4.02 2.34
CA PHE A 60 5.49 -4.07 0.92
C PHE A 60 4.58 -2.94 0.46
N PHE A 61 3.41 -2.75 1.06
CA PHE A 61 2.48 -1.70 0.63
C PHE A 61 2.98 -0.29 0.93
N ALA A 62 3.70 -0.09 2.04
CA ALA A 62 4.37 1.17 2.34
C ALA A 62 5.41 1.53 1.27
N LEU A 63 6.27 0.57 0.89
CA LEU A 63 7.26 0.78 -0.17
C LEU A 63 6.60 1.11 -1.50
N SER A 64 5.52 0.40 -1.86
CA SER A 64 4.76 0.69 -3.08
C SER A 64 4.20 2.12 -3.08
N GLY A 65 3.70 2.62 -1.93
CA GLY A 65 3.23 4.00 -1.84
C GLY A 65 4.34 5.05 -2.03
N ILE A 66 5.53 4.78 -1.51
CA ILE A 66 6.71 5.64 -1.71
C ILE A 66 7.11 5.65 -3.19
N VAL A 67 7.14 4.48 -3.83
CA VAL A 67 7.46 4.36 -5.27
C VAL A 67 6.41 5.08 -6.13
N VAL A 68 5.12 4.98 -5.81
CA VAL A 68 4.06 5.70 -6.53
C VAL A 68 4.21 7.21 -6.36
N ALA A 69 4.46 7.70 -5.14
CA ALA A 69 4.71 9.12 -4.90
C ALA A 69 5.97 9.63 -5.62
N TRP A 70 6.97 8.76 -5.81
CA TRP A 70 8.16 9.07 -6.60
C TRP A 70 7.87 9.05 -8.12
N ALA A 71 7.19 8.02 -8.63
CA ALA A 71 6.87 7.86 -10.04
C ALA A 71 5.93 8.96 -10.57
N GLY A 72 5.03 9.45 -9.71
CA GLY A 72 4.18 10.60 -9.99
C GLY A 72 4.93 11.87 -10.38
N ARG A 73 6.22 11.96 -10.04
CA ARG A 73 7.10 13.10 -10.33
C ARG A 73 7.81 13.01 -11.69
N ILE A 74 7.70 11.88 -12.39
CA ILE A 74 8.56 11.57 -13.54
C ILE A 74 7.84 11.82 -14.86
N HIS A 75 6.96 10.91 -15.33
CA HIS A 75 6.19 11.08 -16.58
C HIS A 75 5.03 10.07 -16.65
N TYR A 76 3.85 10.50 -17.13
CA TYR A 76 2.62 9.70 -17.16
C TYR A 76 2.75 8.34 -17.88
N SER A 77 3.51 8.26 -18.97
CA SER A 77 3.65 7.03 -19.78
C SER A 77 4.36 5.88 -19.06
N TRP A 78 5.09 6.15 -17.98
CA TRP A 78 5.84 5.15 -17.21
C TRP A 78 5.06 4.54 -16.05
N THR A 79 3.90 5.09 -15.70
CA THR A 79 3.12 4.68 -14.53
C THR A 79 2.69 3.21 -14.58
N LEU A 80 2.16 2.75 -15.71
CA LEU A 80 1.64 1.39 -15.88
C LEU A 80 2.76 0.32 -15.95
N PRO A 81 3.85 0.50 -16.74
CA PRO A 81 5.02 -0.38 -16.67
C PRO A 81 5.64 -0.42 -15.27
N ALA A 82 5.83 0.73 -14.61
CA ALA A 82 6.40 0.78 -13.28
C ALA A 82 5.55 0.04 -12.23
N ALA A 83 4.22 0.17 -12.33
CA ALA A 83 3.29 -0.57 -11.47
C ALA A 83 3.39 -2.08 -11.68
N LEU A 84 3.38 -2.55 -12.93
CA LEU A 84 3.51 -3.97 -13.29
C LEU A 84 4.84 -4.56 -12.84
N ILE A 85 5.96 -3.86 -13.09
CA ILE A 85 7.30 -4.30 -12.68
C ILE A 85 7.38 -4.36 -11.16
N THR A 86 6.92 -3.32 -10.46
CA THR A 86 6.92 -3.29 -8.99
C THR A 86 6.10 -4.45 -8.43
N PHE A 87 4.92 -4.73 -9.01
CA PHE A 87 4.08 -5.85 -8.58
C PHE A 87 4.71 -7.22 -8.88
N GLY A 88 5.35 -7.38 -10.04
CA GLY A 88 6.07 -8.59 -10.42
C GLY A 88 7.24 -8.89 -9.48
N ILE A 89 8.09 -7.89 -9.21
CA ILE A 89 9.21 -8.01 -8.26
C ILE A 89 8.68 -8.39 -6.87
N LYS A 90 7.61 -7.71 -6.43
CA LYS A 90 6.96 -7.96 -5.15
C LYS A 90 6.49 -9.40 -5.04
N ALA A 91 5.75 -9.89 -6.03
CA ALA A 91 5.27 -11.28 -6.06
C ALA A 91 6.43 -12.28 -6.05
N LEU A 92 7.50 -12.03 -6.82
CA LEU A 92 8.68 -12.88 -6.87
C LEU A 92 9.41 -12.94 -5.51
N VAL A 93 9.62 -11.79 -4.86
CA VAL A 93 10.26 -11.74 -3.53
C VAL A 93 9.43 -12.51 -2.52
N LEU A 94 8.10 -12.31 -2.50
CA LEU A 94 7.21 -13.06 -1.61
C LEU A 94 7.26 -14.57 -1.89
N PHE A 95 7.26 -14.96 -3.16
CA PHE A 95 7.35 -16.35 -3.56
C PHE A 95 8.65 -16.99 -3.06
N VAL A 96 9.79 -16.33 -3.25
CA VAL A 96 11.08 -16.79 -2.74
C VAL A 96 11.06 -16.91 -1.21
N VAL A 97 10.54 -15.92 -0.49
CA VAL A 97 10.44 -15.95 0.97
C VAL A 97 9.60 -17.14 1.45
N VAL A 98 8.47 -17.44 0.80
CA VAL A 98 7.65 -18.59 1.18
C VAL A 98 8.40 -19.90 0.94
N LEU A 99 9.09 -20.04 -0.20
CA LEU A 99 9.81 -21.26 -0.57
C LEU A 99 11.05 -21.53 0.29
N THR A 100 11.66 -20.50 0.87
CA THR A 100 12.84 -20.66 1.74
C THR A 100 12.49 -20.92 3.19
N LEU A 101 11.21 -20.85 3.58
CA LEU A 101 10.79 -21.17 4.94
C LEU A 101 10.80 -22.70 5.16
N PRO A 102 11.61 -23.20 6.12
CA PRO A 102 11.62 -24.62 6.45
C PRO A 102 10.33 -25.04 7.15
N ASP A 103 9.80 -26.23 6.81
CA ASP A 103 8.54 -26.75 7.36
C ASP A 103 8.60 -27.01 8.87
N ASP A 104 9.78 -27.38 9.37
CA ASP A 104 10.10 -27.64 10.78
C ASP A 104 10.67 -26.41 11.52
N GLY A 105 10.70 -25.25 10.84
CA GLY A 105 11.18 -24.01 11.42
C GLY A 105 10.27 -23.39 12.49
N PRO A 106 10.74 -22.31 13.16
CA PRO A 106 9.96 -21.57 14.15
C PRO A 106 8.77 -20.79 13.56
N ILE A 107 8.67 -20.73 12.23
CA ILE A 107 7.62 -20.05 11.47
C ILE A 107 6.85 -21.09 10.69
N ALA A 108 5.54 -21.19 10.90
CA ALA A 108 4.70 -22.07 10.07
C ALA A 108 4.51 -21.46 8.66
N PRO A 109 5.00 -22.08 7.58
CA PRO A 109 4.90 -21.52 6.22
C PRO A 109 3.45 -21.35 5.77
N ARG A 110 2.55 -22.24 6.20
CA ARG A 110 1.11 -22.17 5.91
C ARG A 110 0.45 -20.94 6.53
N ALA A 111 0.71 -20.67 7.81
CA ALA A 111 0.13 -19.52 8.50
C ALA A 111 0.69 -18.21 7.94
N PHE A 112 1.99 -18.17 7.67
CA PHE A 112 2.64 -17.05 6.97
C PHE A 112 2.00 -16.79 5.61
N GLY A 113 1.86 -17.83 4.77
CA GLY A 113 1.28 -17.71 3.44
C GLY A 113 -0.16 -17.19 3.47
N TRP A 114 -1.02 -17.73 4.35
CA TRP A 114 -2.39 -17.25 4.50
C TRP A 114 -2.46 -15.81 5.01
N ALA A 115 -1.63 -15.44 5.99
CA ALA A 115 -1.57 -14.07 6.49
C ALA A 115 -1.15 -13.08 5.40
N VAL A 116 -0.20 -13.45 4.54
CA VAL A 116 0.19 -12.66 3.37
C VAL A 116 -0.97 -12.52 2.39
N VAL A 117 -1.61 -13.63 1.98
CA VAL A 117 -2.69 -13.61 0.99
C VAL A 117 -3.84 -12.71 1.47
N LEU A 118 -4.32 -12.94 2.70
CA LEU A 118 -5.43 -12.16 3.27
C LEU A 118 -5.03 -10.69 3.46
N GLY A 119 -3.82 -10.43 3.93
CA GLY A 119 -3.30 -9.08 4.10
C GLY A 119 -3.21 -8.32 2.77
N VAL A 120 -2.69 -8.96 1.72
CA VAL A 120 -2.62 -8.38 0.37
C VAL A 120 -4.01 -8.06 -0.15
N LEU A 121 -4.95 -9.01 -0.09
CA LEU A 121 -6.32 -8.80 -0.58
C LEU A 121 -7.03 -7.66 0.16
N GLY A 122 -6.87 -7.59 1.49
CA GLY A 122 -7.41 -6.50 2.31
C GLY A 122 -6.84 -5.14 1.91
N TRP A 123 -5.52 -5.05 1.71
CA TRP A 123 -4.89 -3.82 1.25
C TRP A 123 -5.32 -3.40 -0.15
N GLN A 124 -5.49 -4.36 -1.07
CA GLN A 124 -5.97 -4.08 -2.41
C GLN A 124 -7.40 -3.52 -2.40
N LEU A 125 -8.29 -4.04 -1.55
CA LEU A 125 -9.64 -3.50 -1.37
C LEU A 125 -9.62 -2.06 -0.82
N ILE A 126 -8.77 -1.78 0.17
CA ILE A 126 -8.60 -0.43 0.74
C ILE A 126 -8.08 0.53 -0.33
N HIS A 127 -7.03 0.15 -1.04
CA HIS A 127 -6.41 0.97 -2.08
C HIS A 127 -7.38 1.21 -3.24
N ALA A 128 -8.04 0.15 -3.74
CA ALA A 128 -9.04 0.25 -4.80
C ALA A 128 -10.18 1.18 -4.37
N ARG A 129 -10.72 1.01 -3.16
CA ARG A 129 -11.79 1.89 -2.66
C ARG A 129 -11.33 3.33 -2.54
N TRP A 130 -10.11 3.58 -2.09
CA TRP A 130 -9.54 4.93 -1.99
C TRP A 130 -9.38 5.58 -3.36
N VAL A 131 -8.88 4.85 -4.36
CA VAL A 131 -8.76 5.33 -5.75
C VAL A 131 -10.13 5.61 -6.35
N LEU A 132 -11.07 4.69 -6.20
CA LEU A 132 -12.41 4.79 -6.79
C LEU A 132 -13.29 5.88 -6.16
N THR A 133 -13.01 6.29 -4.92
CA THR A 133 -13.79 7.32 -4.22
C THR A 133 -13.26 8.74 -4.43
N ARG A 134 -12.09 8.91 -5.05
CA ARG A 134 -11.53 10.24 -5.34
C ARG A 134 -12.07 10.81 -6.65
N ARG A 135 -12.42 12.09 -6.62
CA ARG A 135 -12.85 12.81 -7.83
C ARG A 135 -11.63 13.14 -8.69
N LEU A 136 -11.46 12.40 -9.79
CA LEU A 136 -10.62 12.83 -10.91
C LEU A 136 -11.36 13.96 -11.64
N LEU A 137 -11.16 15.19 -11.18
CA LEU A 137 -11.71 16.37 -11.84
C LEU A 137 -11.05 16.53 -13.21
N TYR A 138 -11.82 16.25 -14.27
CA TYR A 138 -11.38 16.46 -15.65
C TYR A 138 -11.21 17.97 -15.97
N VAL A 139 -11.95 18.83 -15.28
CA VAL A 139 -11.83 20.29 -15.33
C VAL A 139 -11.58 20.78 -13.92
N ASP A 140 -10.49 21.53 -13.74
CA ASP A 140 -10.20 22.23 -12.49
C ASP A 140 -11.09 23.49 -12.39
N PRO A 141 -12.04 23.56 -11.45
CA PRO A 141 -12.97 24.70 -11.36
C PRO A 141 -12.23 26.02 -11.08
N ALA A 142 -11.09 25.98 -10.38
CA ALA A 142 -10.28 27.17 -10.11
C ALA A 142 -9.66 27.77 -11.38
N ARG A 143 -9.45 26.96 -12.42
CA ARG A 143 -8.94 27.43 -13.73
C ARG A 143 -10.03 28.11 -14.56
N VAL A 144 -11.29 27.69 -14.42
CA VAL A 144 -12.43 28.28 -15.15
C VAL A 144 -12.78 29.65 -14.58
N GLU A 145 -12.72 29.83 -13.26
CA GLU A 145 -12.97 31.14 -12.63
C GLU A 145 -11.88 32.19 -12.93
N GLN A 146 -10.69 31.77 -13.35
CA GLN A 146 -9.57 32.66 -13.66
C GLN A 146 -9.46 33.07 -15.13
N GLN A 147 -10.30 32.55 -16.03
CA GLN A 147 -10.37 33.00 -17.42
C GLN A 147 -11.46 34.08 -17.57
N PRO A 148 -11.09 35.37 -17.64
CA PRO A 148 -12.06 36.42 -17.94
C PRO A 148 -12.52 36.26 -19.39
N ASN A 149 -13.83 36.36 -19.54
CA ASN A 149 -14.60 36.40 -20.78
C ASN A 149 -14.25 37.59 -21.68
#